data_AF-A0A022W207-F1
#
_entry.id   AF-A0A022W207-F1
#
_cell.length_a   1.000
_cell.length_b   1.000
_cell.length_c   1.000
_cell.angle_alpha   90.00
_cell.angle_beta   90.00
_cell.angle_gamma   90.00
#
_symmetry.space_group_name_H-M   'P 1'
#
loop_
_entity.id
_entity.type
_entity.pdbx_description
1 polymer ?
#
loop_
_entity_poly.entity_id
_entity_poly.type
_entity_poly.pdbx_seq_one_letter_code
_entity_poly.pdbx_strand_id
1 'polypeptide(L)'
;MAYADMDSGFSGGYHEYFGSSVDDEGVAYLALANEMLHKLYPNCITVAEDVSGMPALCLPLALGGVGFDYRLAMAVPDMYIKLLKEKKDEEWDMANIAFTLTNRRHGEKAIAYAESHDQAYVYPKTFSHCSLAGEVLIMMDRLVGDKTLMMWLCDKEMYTNMSVLTELTPLIERGMSLHKMIRLVTHGLGGEGYLNFEGNEFGHPEWLDFPRQGNNNSFWYARRQLNLTEDHLLRYKFLNEFDRKMQLTEEKYGWLQSPQAYISLKNEQDKVLVFERAGLLWVFNFHPTNSFTAYRVGVEQAGTYRIVIDTDDSEFGGFDRNAKGTRFFTTDLEWNGRKNYTELYLPTRTALVSSKFSPFDPG
;
A
#
# COMPACT_ATOMS: atom_id res chain seq x y z
N MET A 1 14.40 -16.10 15.19
CA MET A 1 13.73 -16.08 13.88
C MET A 1 13.20 -17.49 13.65
N ALA A 2 11.99 -17.70 13.12
CA ALA A 2 11.32 -19.02 13.17
C ALA A 2 12.01 -20.13 12.35
N TYR A 3 12.95 -19.78 11.47
CA TYR A 3 13.67 -20.73 10.61
C TYR A 3 15.18 -20.56 10.78
N ALA A 4 15.89 -21.68 10.84
CA ALA A 4 17.35 -21.70 11.00
C ALA A 4 18.12 -21.39 9.69
N ASP A 5 17.45 -21.45 8.53
CA ASP A 5 18.07 -21.28 7.21
C ASP A 5 17.21 -20.37 6.30
N MET A 6 17.71 -19.15 6.03
CA MET A 6 16.99 -18.10 5.27
C MET A 6 17.21 -18.12 3.75
N ASP A 7 18.03 -19.03 3.22
CA ASP A 7 18.39 -19.05 1.79
C ASP A 7 17.42 -19.88 0.91
N SER A 8 16.26 -20.30 1.46
CA SER A 8 15.23 -21.05 0.75
C SER A 8 14.03 -20.18 0.38
N GLY A 9 13.60 -20.24 -0.88
CA GLY A 9 12.34 -19.61 -1.31
C GLY A 9 11.14 -20.42 -0.83
N PHE A 10 10.10 -19.74 -0.35
CA PHE A 10 8.87 -20.38 0.10
C PHE A 10 7.85 -20.46 -1.04
N SER A 11 7.43 -21.67 -1.40
CA SER A 11 6.41 -21.93 -2.42
C SER A 11 4.98 -21.94 -1.86
N GLY A 12 4.85 -22.00 -0.52
CA GLY A 12 3.58 -22.17 0.18
C GLY A 12 3.27 -23.63 0.54
N GLY A 13 4.17 -24.55 0.23
CA GLY A 13 4.06 -25.96 0.61
C GLY A 13 4.23 -26.12 2.13
N TYR A 14 3.31 -26.82 2.80
CA TYR A 14 3.27 -26.86 4.26
C TYR A 14 4.50 -27.55 4.89
N HIS A 15 5.16 -28.41 4.14
CA HIS A 15 6.41 -29.07 4.54
C HIS A 15 7.59 -28.09 4.71
N GLU A 16 7.54 -26.91 4.09
CA GLU A 16 8.54 -25.85 4.23
C GLU A 16 8.42 -25.13 5.59
N TYR A 17 7.21 -25.10 6.16
CA TYR A 17 6.89 -24.42 7.42
C TYR A 17 6.88 -25.35 8.64
N PHE A 18 6.75 -26.65 8.43
CA PHE A 18 6.62 -27.66 9.49
C PHE A 18 7.60 -28.81 9.24
N GLY A 19 8.88 -28.49 9.26
CA GLY A 19 9.98 -29.43 9.04
C GLY A 19 11.10 -29.24 10.05
N SER A 20 12.18 -30.02 9.92
CA SER A 20 13.34 -29.96 10.82
C SER A 20 14.15 -28.67 10.71
N SER A 21 13.81 -27.78 9.77
CA SER A 21 14.43 -26.46 9.59
C SER A 21 13.84 -25.38 10.50
N VAL A 22 12.71 -25.67 11.16
CA VAL A 22 12.04 -24.76 12.09
C VAL A 22 12.83 -24.71 13.40
N ASP A 23 13.03 -23.50 13.92
CA ASP A 23 13.57 -23.28 15.26
C ASP A 23 12.45 -23.39 16.29
N ASP A 24 12.23 -24.61 16.79
CA ASP A 24 11.18 -24.91 17.77
C ASP A 24 11.33 -24.11 19.07
N GLU A 25 12.58 -23.85 19.52
CA GLU A 25 12.85 -23.06 20.72
C GLU A 25 12.46 -21.60 20.48
N GLY A 26 12.80 -21.06 19.32
CA GLY A 26 12.40 -19.72 18.88
C GLY A 26 10.88 -19.56 18.79
N VAL A 27 10.18 -20.52 18.18
CA VAL A 27 8.71 -20.50 18.09
C VAL A 27 8.07 -20.60 19.48
N ALA A 28 8.57 -21.49 20.35
CA ALA A 28 8.07 -21.62 21.73
C ALA A 28 8.26 -20.34 22.54
N TYR A 29 9.42 -19.68 22.42
CA TYR A 29 9.68 -18.38 23.04
C TYR A 29 8.66 -17.33 22.58
N LEU A 30 8.43 -17.19 21.27
CA LEU A 30 7.47 -16.22 20.73
C LEU A 30 6.04 -16.49 21.19
N ALA A 31 5.63 -17.75 21.23
CA ALA A 31 4.31 -18.15 21.73
C ALA A 31 4.13 -17.78 23.22
N LEU A 32 5.13 -18.07 24.06
CA LEU A 32 5.11 -17.69 25.47
C LEU A 32 5.12 -16.17 25.66
N ALA A 33 5.90 -15.44 24.86
CA ALA A 33 5.96 -13.99 24.90
C ALA A 33 4.61 -13.35 24.54
N ASN A 34 3.97 -13.78 23.45
CA ASN A 34 2.66 -13.29 23.05
C ASN A 34 1.58 -13.60 24.10
N GLU A 35 1.56 -14.81 24.65
CA GLU A 35 0.61 -15.20 25.70
C GLU A 35 0.80 -14.35 26.96
N MET A 36 2.05 -14.08 27.36
CA MET A 36 2.37 -13.21 28.49
C MET A 36 1.92 -11.77 28.23
N LEU A 37 2.24 -11.21 27.06
CA LEU A 37 1.90 -9.83 26.70
C LEU A 37 0.40 -9.60 26.73
N HIS A 38 -0.40 -10.47 26.10
CA HIS A 38 -1.86 -10.33 26.07
C HIS A 38 -2.52 -10.57 27.43
N LYS A 39 -1.91 -11.37 28.32
CA LYS A 39 -2.37 -11.51 29.71
C LYS A 39 -2.13 -10.26 30.55
N LEU A 40 -0.97 -9.62 30.39
CA LEU A 40 -0.59 -8.44 31.16
C LEU A 40 -1.19 -7.15 30.59
N TYR A 41 -1.32 -7.09 29.27
CA TYR A 41 -1.77 -5.93 28.50
C TYR A 41 -2.78 -6.37 27.44
N PRO A 42 -4.06 -6.59 27.79
CA PRO A 42 -5.06 -7.15 26.87
C PRO A 42 -5.32 -6.37 25.58
N ASN A 43 -4.91 -5.10 25.54
CA ASN A 43 -5.06 -4.21 24.39
C ASN A 43 -3.73 -3.97 23.64
N CYS A 44 -2.64 -4.65 24.00
CA CYS A 44 -1.41 -4.54 23.23
C CYS A 44 -1.60 -5.14 21.84
N ILE A 45 -0.82 -4.65 20.87
CA ILE A 45 -0.78 -5.21 19.53
C ILE A 45 0.63 -5.73 19.30
N THR A 46 0.76 -6.99 18.92
CA THR A 46 2.04 -7.57 18.49
C THR A 46 2.04 -7.84 16.99
N VAL A 47 3.11 -7.43 16.31
CA VAL A 47 3.24 -7.54 14.85
C VAL A 47 4.46 -8.40 14.53
N ALA A 48 4.27 -9.40 13.67
CA ALA A 48 5.34 -10.21 13.13
C ALA A 48 5.85 -9.67 11.79
N GLU A 49 7.14 -9.43 11.72
CA GLU A 49 7.88 -9.29 10.45
C GLU A 49 8.33 -10.69 10.02
N ASP A 50 7.54 -11.32 9.15
CA ASP A 50 7.80 -12.66 8.62
C ASP A 50 7.54 -12.68 7.12
N VAL A 51 8.62 -12.83 6.34
CA VAL A 51 8.56 -12.94 4.87
C VAL A 51 8.08 -14.33 4.42
N SER A 52 8.25 -15.36 5.26
CA SER A 52 8.03 -16.76 4.84
C SER A 52 6.57 -17.07 4.51
N GLY A 53 5.62 -16.45 5.23
CA GLY A 53 4.21 -16.81 5.11
C GLY A 53 3.74 -17.87 6.11
N MET A 54 4.46 -18.05 7.24
CA MET A 54 4.21 -19.15 8.18
C MET A 54 2.71 -19.20 8.59
N PRO A 55 2.02 -20.34 8.39
CA PRO A 55 0.63 -20.51 8.80
C PRO A 55 0.47 -20.44 10.32
N ALA A 56 -0.66 -19.91 10.79
CA ALA A 56 -1.00 -19.82 12.22
C ALA A 56 -0.06 -18.94 13.07
N LEU A 57 0.83 -18.17 12.44
CA LEU A 57 1.66 -17.19 13.12
C LEU A 57 0.80 -16.12 13.82
N CYS A 58 -0.28 -15.71 13.16
CA CYS A 58 -1.20 -14.69 13.67
C CYS A 58 -2.52 -15.28 14.20
N LEU A 59 -2.49 -16.53 14.70
CA LEU A 59 -3.62 -17.15 15.39
C LEU A 59 -3.33 -17.27 16.90
N PRO A 60 -4.37 -17.24 17.75
CA PRO A 60 -4.21 -17.42 19.19
C PRO A 60 -3.58 -18.76 19.57
N LEU A 61 -2.85 -18.78 20.68
CA LEU A 61 -2.23 -20.00 21.22
C LEU A 61 -3.26 -21.10 21.52
N ALA A 62 -4.47 -20.74 21.93
CA ALA A 62 -5.58 -21.67 22.16
C ALA A 62 -5.99 -22.47 20.91
N LEU A 63 -5.69 -21.96 19.71
CA LEU A 63 -5.91 -22.62 18.43
C LEU A 63 -4.65 -23.30 17.88
N GLY A 64 -3.55 -23.31 18.64
CA GLY A 64 -2.25 -23.82 18.22
C GLY A 64 -1.41 -22.84 17.40
N GLY A 65 -1.75 -21.54 17.41
CA GLY A 65 -0.95 -20.50 16.77
C GLY A 65 0.13 -19.90 17.66
N VAL A 66 0.92 -18.97 17.11
CA VAL A 66 2.03 -18.30 17.82
C VAL A 66 1.56 -17.05 18.59
N GLY A 67 0.36 -16.55 18.29
CA GLY A 67 -0.28 -15.49 19.07
C GLY A 67 0.05 -14.05 18.67
N PHE A 68 0.62 -13.81 17.49
CA PHE A 68 0.72 -12.45 16.97
C PHE A 68 -0.65 -11.92 16.52
N ASP A 69 -0.87 -10.61 16.60
CA ASP A 69 -2.11 -10.00 16.08
C ASP A 69 -2.06 -9.81 14.58
N TYR A 70 -0.92 -9.33 14.08
CA TYR A 70 -0.73 -8.98 12.67
C TYR A 70 0.59 -9.52 12.15
N ARG A 71 0.65 -9.68 10.82
CA ARG A 71 1.88 -9.83 10.06
C ARG A 71 2.05 -8.71 9.04
N LEU A 72 3.27 -8.43 8.64
CA LEU A 72 3.56 -7.52 7.53
C LEU A 72 3.29 -8.19 6.18
N ALA A 73 2.60 -7.49 5.26
CA ALA A 73 2.33 -7.96 3.90
C ALA A 73 3.54 -7.67 2.96
N MET A 74 4.67 -8.32 3.24
CA MET A 74 5.97 -7.98 2.63
C MET A 74 6.04 -8.20 1.10
N ALA A 75 5.16 -9.01 0.51
CA ALA A 75 5.09 -9.21 -0.93
C ALA A 75 4.55 -7.99 -1.71
N VAL A 76 3.85 -7.07 -1.04
CA VAL A 76 3.21 -5.92 -1.68
C VAL A 76 4.23 -4.91 -2.21
N PRO A 77 5.22 -4.43 -1.42
CA PRO A 77 6.28 -3.57 -1.95
C PRO A 77 7.09 -4.19 -3.09
N ASP A 78 7.44 -5.47 -2.99
CA ASP A 78 8.21 -6.18 -4.02
C ASP A 78 7.51 -6.20 -5.38
N MET A 79 6.18 -6.37 -5.37
CA MET A 79 5.36 -6.26 -6.57
C MET A 79 5.49 -4.88 -7.21
N TYR A 80 5.39 -3.79 -6.43
CA TYR A 80 5.50 -2.43 -6.99
C TYR A 80 6.90 -2.14 -7.52
N ILE A 81 7.97 -2.58 -6.83
CA ILE A 81 9.33 -2.47 -7.34
C ILE A 81 9.44 -3.16 -8.70
N LYS A 82 8.98 -4.41 -8.78
CA LYS A 82 9.03 -5.19 -10.01
C LYS A 82 8.27 -4.52 -11.16
N LEU A 83 7.06 -4.02 -10.89
CA LEU A 83 6.27 -3.30 -11.88
C LEU A 83 6.96 -2.02 -12.36
N LEU A 84 7.51 -1.22 -11.46
CA LEU A 84 8.14 0.06 -11.80
C LEU A 84 9.51 -0.10 -12.48
N LYS A 85 10.21 -1.19 -12.18
CA LYS A 85 11.56 -1.45 -12.69
C LYS A 85 11.57 -2.23 -14.00
N GLU A 86 10.66 -3.19 -14.15
CA GLU A 86 10.73 -4.19 -15.23
C GLU A 86 9.62 -4.06 -16.27
N LYS A 87 8.57 -3.28 -16.00
CA LYS A 87 7.36 -3.20 -16.84
C LYS A 87 7.02 -1.76 -17.22
N LYS A 88 6.50 -1.58 -18.44
CA LYS A 88 5.82 -0.35 -18.82
C LYS A 88 4.40 -0.32 -18.25
N ASP A 89 3.80 0.86 -18.13
CA ASP A 89 2.44 1.04 -17.59
C ASP A 89 1.40 0.18 -18.34
N GLU A 90 1.51 0.04 -19.66
CA GLU A 90 0.59 -0.77 -20.48
C GLU A 90 0.72 -2.28 -20.22
N GLU A 91 1.83 -2.72 -19.63
CA GLU A 91 2.14 -4.11 -19.33
C GLU A 91 1.77 -4.49 -17.89
N TRP A 92 1.24 -3.54 -17.10
CA TRP A 92 0.77 -3.83 -15.75
C TRP A 92 -0.44 -4.76 -15.81
N ASP A 93 -0.35 -5.86 -15.06
CA ASP A 93 -1.35 -6.90 -14.98
C ASP A 93 -2.28 -6.62 -13.78
N MET A 94 -3.53 -6.26 -14.05
CA MET A 94 -4.50 -5.89 -13.03
C MET A 94 -4.88 -7.10 -12.17
N ALA A 95 -4.93 -8.29 -12.75
CA ALA A 95 -5.16 -9.53 -12.03
C ALA A 95 -4.01 -9.87 -11.08
N ASN A 96 -2.76 -9.64 -11.47
CA ASN A 96 -1.59 -9.83 -10.61
C ASN A 96 -1.56 -8.83 -9.45
N ILE A 97 -1.89 -7.55 -9.72
CA ILE A 97 -2.01 -6.53 -8.66
C ILE A 97 -3.11 -6.93 -7.66
N ALA A 98 -4.29 -7.25 -8.17
CA ALA A 98 -5.41 -7.68 -7.34
C ALA A 98 -5.07 -8.95 -6.55
N PHE A 99 -4.44 -9.94 -7.19
CA PHE A 99 -4.03 -11.18 -6.56
C PHE A 99 -3.02 -10.92 -5.43
N THR A 100 -1.96 -10.17 -5.67
CA THR A 100 -0.93 -9.90 -4.65
C THR A 100 -1.50 -9.18 -3.44
N LEU A 101 -2.40 -8.21 -3.65
CA LEU A 101 -3.05 -7.47 -2.57
C LEU A 101 -4.07 -8.31 -1.78
N THR A 102 -4.63 -9.37 -2.39
CA THR A 102 -5.68 -10.20 -1.78
C THR A 102 -5.23 -11.60 -1.36
N ASN A 103 -4.07 -12.06 -1.81
CA ASN A 103 -3.53 -13.39 -1.51
C ASN A 103 -2.98 -13.44 -0.08
N ARG A 104 -3.90 -13.55 0.87
CA ARG A 104 -3.64 -13.53 2.31
C ARG A 104 -4.46 -14.63 2.99
N ARG A 105 -3.98 -15.09 4.14
CA ARG A 105 -4.63 -16.17 4.89
C ARG A 105 -5.91 -15.65 5.56
N HIS A 106 -7.03 -16.33 5.30
CA HIS A 106 -8.29 -15.99 5.95
C HIS A 106 -8.18 -16.22 7.47
N GLY A 107 -8.59 -15.23 8.26
CA GLY A 107 -8.53 -15.27 9.73
C GLY A 107 -7.21 -14.77 10.32
N GLU A 108 -6.18 -14.50 9.51
CA GLU A 108 -4.92 -13.90 9.95
C GLU A 108 -4.83 -12.46 9.41
N LYS A 109 -4.70 -11.47 10.30
CA LYS A 109 -4.68 -10.05 9.92
C LYS A 109 -3.31 -9.66 9.34
N ALA A 110 -3.32 -8.85 8.29
CA ALA A 110 -2.10 -8.33 7.69
C ALA A 110 -2.06 -6.79 7.66
N ILE A 111 -0.89 -6.22 7.88
CA ILE A 111 -0.61 -4.79 7.70
C ILE A 111 -0.02 -4.60 6.31
N ALA A 112 -0.71 -3.84 5.47
CA ALA A 112 -0.28 -3.52 4.11
C ALA A 112 0.45 -2.19 4.06
N TYR A 113 1.44 -2.09 3.18
CA TYR A 113 2.20 -0.88 2.93
C TYR A 113 2.74 -0.95 1.51
N ALA A 114 2.75 0.19 0.82
CA ALA A 114 3.16 0.25 -0.58
C ALA A 114 4.69 0.27 -0.73
N GLU A 115 5.38 0.80 0.28
CA GLU A 115 6.84 0.83 0.39
C GLU A 115 7.29 0.82 1.85
N SER A 116 8.49 0.28 2.09
CA SER A 116 9.09 0.03 3.40
C SER A 116 10.20 1.02 3.73
N HIS A 117 10.74 0.89 4.94
CA HIS A 117 11.95 1.62 5.34
C HIS A 117 13.19 1.14 4.56
N ASP A 118 13.30 -0.16 4.26
CA ASP A 118 14.41 -0.74 3.48
C ASP A 118 14.57 -0.08 2.11
N GLN A 119 13.46 0.20 1.44
CA GLN A 119 13.44 0.89 0.15
C GLN A 119 13.82 2.37 0.21
N ALA A 120 13.75 2.98 1.40
CA ALA A 120 14.21 4.35 1.60
C ALA A 120 15.72 4.43 1.85
N TYR A 121 16.40 3.31 2.13
CA TYR A 121 17.82 3.28 2.45
C TYR A 121 18.72 3.12 1.21
N VAL A 122 19.99 3.51 1.34
CA VAL A 122 21.06 3.16 0.40
C VAL A 122 22.12 2.29 1.07
N TYR A 123 22.19 1.02 0.70
CA TYR A 123 23.34 0.15 0.92
C TYR A 123 23.90 -0.33 -0.43
N PRO A 124 25.23 -0.32 -0.65
CA PRO A 124 25.81 -1.07 -1.75
C PRO A 124 25.49 -2.57 -1.57
N LYS A 125 25.06 -3.24 -2.66
CA LYS A 125 24.61 -4.65 -2.72
C LYS A 125 25.63 -5.72 -2.31
N THR A 126 26.72 -5.37 -1.63
CA THR A 126 27.87 -6.25 -1.35
C THR A 126 28.09 -6.63 0.11
N PHE A 127 27.22 -6.25 1.05
CA PHE A 127 27.39 -6.66 2.45
C PHE A 127 26.61 -7.96 2.77
N SER A 128 27.15 -9.09 2.34
CA SER A 128 26.91 -10.38 3.00
C SER A 128 27.95 -10.53 4.11
N HIS A 129 27.51 -10.50 5.37
CA HIS A 129 28.27 -10.69 6.61
C HIS A 129 29.13 -9.51 7.10
N CYS A 130 28.73 -8.95 8.25
CA CYS A 130 29.65 -8.31 9.18
C CYS A 130 29.55 -9.07 10.52
N SER A 131 30.57 -9.88 10.84
CA SER A 131 30.80 -10.33 12.22
C SER A 131 31.86 -9.44 12.85
N LEU A 132 31.56 -8.79 13.99
CA LEU A 132 32.35 -8.90 15.22
C LEU A 132 31.91 -7.90 16.31
N ALA A 133 31.87 -8.45 17.53
CA ALA A 133 32.26 -7.90 18.84
C ALA A 133 31.56 -6.63 19.38
N GLY A 134 30.73 -6.85 20.41
CA GLY A 134 30.53 -5.89 21.50
C GLY A 134 29.23 -5.08 21.43
N GLU A 135 28.30 -5.43 22.33
CA GLU A 135 27.28 -4.55 22.93
C GLU A 135 26.55 -3.58 21.99
N VAL A 136 25.69 -4.13 21.13
CA VAL A 136 24.33 -3.67 20.75
C VAL A 136 23.95 -4.50 19.53
N LEU A 137 23.09 -5.50 19.74
CA LEU A 137 22.55 -6.30 18.65
C LEU A 137 21.31 -5.57 18.10
N ILE A 138 21.51 -4.68 17.12
CA ILE A 138 20.45 -4.34 16.20
C ILE A 138 20.45 -5.45 15.14
N MET A 139 19.61 -6.47 15.30
CA MET A 139 19.26 -7.36 14.19
C MET A 139 18.38 -6.56 13.23
N MET A 140 19.01 -5.77 12.36
CA MET A 140 18.38 -5.25 11.15
C MET A 140 18.61 -6.31 10.08
N ASP A 141 17.54 -6.98 9.70
CA ASP A 141 17.62 -7.95 8.62
C ASP A 141 17.97 -7.25 7.30
N ARG A 142 18.71 -7.98 6.47
CA ARG A 142 19.26 -7.64 5.15
C ARG A 142 18.73 -6.36 4.45
N LEU A 143 19.25 -5.18 4.80
CA LEU A 143 18.94 -3.91 4.11
C LEU A 143 19.53 -3.88 2.68
N VAL A 144 18.68 -4.01 1.66
CA VAL A 144 19.07 -3.79 0.26
C VAL A 144 18.65 -2.38 -0.11
N GLY A 145 19.61 -1.48 -0.36
CA GLY A 145 19.26 -0.13 -0.77
C GLY A 145 18.50 -0.13 -2.10
N ASP A 146 17.37 0.58 -2.14
CA ASP A 146 16.53 0.75 -3.33
C ASP A 146 16.03 2.21 -3.45
N LYS A 147 15.19 2.50 -4.45
CA LYS A 147 14.51 3.79 -4.61
C LYS A 147 13.13 3.74 -3.95
N THR A 148 12.70 4.87 -3.37
CA THR A 148 11.31 5.10 -2.96
C THR A 148 10.37 5.06 -4.19
N LEU A 149 9.07 4.86 -3.96
CA LEU A 149 8.06 4.88 -5.04
C LEU A 149 8.15 6.17 -5.86
N MET A 150 8.25 7.31 -5.20
CA MET A 150 8.33 8.60 -5.88
C MET A 150 9.62 8.73 -6.70
N MET A 151 10.74 8.21 -6.20
CA MET A 151 12.01 8.22 -6.93
C MET A 151 12.03 7.23 -8.11
N TRP A 152 11.30 6.11 -8.03
CA TRP A 152 11.04 5.24 -9.19
C TRP A 152 10.16 5.92 -10.24
N LEU A 153 9.18 6.71 -9.81
CA LEU A 153 8.20 7.33 -10.69
C LEU A 153 8.71 8.60 -11.38
N CYS A 154 9.45 9.45 -10.65
CA CYS A 154 9.83 10.78 -11.09
C CYS A 154 11.36 10.97 -11.25
N ASP A 155 12.16 10.10 -10.66
CA ASP A 155 13.63 10.14 -10.71
C ASP A 155 14.17 11.57 -10.49
N LYS A 156 15.11 12.03 -11.34
CA LYS A 156 15.73 13.35 -11.19
C LYS A 156 14.81 14.55 -11.47
N GLU A 157 13.66 14.37 -12.13
CA GLU A 157 12.74 15.49 -12.36
C GLU A 157 12.09 16.00 -11.07
N MET A 158 12.13 15.19 -9.99
CA MET A 158 11.71 15.64 -8.66
C MET A 158 12.45 16.92 -8.20
N TYR A 159 13.71 17.07 -8.59
CA TYR A 159 14.54 18.19 -8.16
C TYR A 159 14.28 19.48 -8.95
N THR A 160 13.66 19.39 -10.13
CA THR A 160 13.47 20.53 -11.04
C THR A 160 12.00 20.93 -11.20
N ASN A 161 11.10 19.96 -11.15
CA ASN A 161 9.69 20.13 -11.52
C ASN A 161 8.72 19.82 -10.38
N MET A 162 9.17 19.85 -9.12
CA MET A 162 8.26 19.78 -7.97
C MET A 162 7.77 21.16 -7.51
N SER A 163 8.15 22.26 -8.18
CA SER A 163 7.56 23.57 -7.92
C SER A 163 6.27 23.77 -8.72
N VAL A 164 5.26 24.37 -8.10
CA VAL A 164 4.01 24.78 -8.77
C VAL A 164 4.23 25.88 -9.81
N LEU A 165 5.37 26.60 -9.75
CA LEU A 165 5.74 27.66 -10.70
C LEU A 165 6.39 27.11 -11.97
N THR A 166 6.86 25.86 -11.93
CA THR A 166 7.45 25.17 -13.08
C THR A 166 6.39 24.40 -13.85
N GLU A 167 6.67 24.06 -15.11
CA GLU A 167 5.79 23.22 -15.90
C GLU A 167 5.48 21.89 -15.19
N LEU A 168 4.23 21.46 -15.25
CA LEU A 168 3.83 20.11 -14.86
C LEU A 168 4.16 19.17 -16.02
N THR A 169 5.36 18.57 -15.98
CA THR A 169 5.78 17.64 -17.03
C THR A 169 4.92 16.38 -16.98
N PRO A 170 4.74 15.67 -18.12
CA PRO A 170 4.02 14.40 -18.14
C PRO A 170 4.58 13.35 -17.16
N LEU A 171 5.88 13.44 -16.84
CA LEU A 171 6.54 12.53 -15.90
C LEU A 171 6.18 12.85 -14.44
N ILE A 172 6.17 14.13 -14.04
CA ILE A 172 5.69 14.54 -12.71
C ILE A 172 4.19 14.29 -12.56
N GLU A 173 3.39 14.59 -13.58
CA GLU A 173 1.95 14.29 -13.59
C GLU A 173 1.69 12.79 -13.39
N ARG A 174 2.39 11.94 -14.17
CA ARG A 174 2.34 10.48 -14.03
C ARG A 174 2.71 10.05 -12.63
N GLY A 175 3.83 10.54 -12.11
CA GLY A 175 4.33 10.10 -10.82
C GLY A 175 3.44 10.51 -9.65
N MET A 176 2.95 11.75 -9.64
CA MET A 176 1.99 12.17 -8.61
C MET A 176 0.69 11.36 -8.67
N SER A 177 0.18 11.08 -9.87
CA SER A 177 -1.05 10.31 -10.05
C SER A 177 -0.87 8.86 -9.58
N LEU A 178 0.17 8.17 -10.05
CA LEU A 178 0.45 6.79 -9.67
C LEU A 178 0.83 6.64 -8.19
N HIS A 179 1.54 7.60 -7.60
CA HIS A 179 1.86 7.59 -6.18
C HIS A 179 0.58 7.56 -5.32
N LYS A 180 -0.40 8.43 -5.63
CA LYS A 180 -1.71 8.42 -4.97
C LYS A 180 -2.46 7.11 -5.18
N MET A 181 -2.51 6.63 -6.42
CA MET A 181 -3.26 5.41 -6.77
C MET A 181 -2.67 4.14 -6.14
N ILE A 182 -1.36 3.97 -6.16
CA ILE A 182 -0.64 2.82 -5.59
C ILE A 182 -0.92 2.73 -4.08
N ARG A 183 -0.79 3.84 -3.37
CA ARG A 183 -1.09 3.85 -1.93
C ARG A 183 -2.57 3.60 -1.67
N LEU A 184 -3.48 4.21 -2.44
CA LEU A 184 -4.92 4.05 -2.24
C LEU A 184 -5.39 2.61 -2.48
N VAL A 185 -4.91 1.96 -3.55
CA VAL A 185 -5.26 0.55 -3.82
C VAL A 185 -4.67 -0.37 -2.75
N THR A 186 -3.45 -0.08 -2.26
CA THR A 186 -2.85 -0.81 -1.15
C THR A 186 -3.66 -0.65 0.14
N HIS A 187 -4.08 0.57 0.45
CA HIS A 187 -4.89 0.91 1.63
C HIS A 187 -6.29 0.26 1.59
N GLY A 188 -6.91 0.26 0.41
CA GLY A 188 -8.27 -0.26 0.21
C GLY A 188 -8.33 -1.78 0.11
N LEU A 189 -7.31 -2.43 -0.47
CA LEU A 189 -7.37 -3.85 -0.86
C LEU A 189 -6.34 -4.75 -0.14
N GLY A 190 -5.24 -4.17 0.34
CA GLY A 190 -4.03 -4.91 0.73
C GLY A 190 -4.03 -5.53 2.13
N GLY A 191 -4.87 -5.06 3.07
CA GLY A 191 -4.71 -5.40 4.48
C GLY A 191 -5.92 -5.14 5.39
N GLU A 192 -5.75 -5.54 6.65
CA GLU A 192 -6.58 -5.18 7.81
C GLU A 192 -5.92 -4.07 8.66
N GLY A 193 -4.76 -3.60 8.24
CA GLY A 193 -4.06 -2.42 8.75
C GLY A 193 -3.23 -1.79 7.64
N TYR A 194 -2.82 -0.54 7.83
CA TYR A 194 -1.95 0.16 6.91
C TYR A 194 -0.73 0.71 7.63
N LEU A 195 0.42 0.68 6.96
CA LEU A 195 1.67 1.25 7.44
C LEU A 195 2.25 2.20 6.40
N ASN A 196 2.84 3.28 6.88
CA ASN A 196 3.58 4.25 6.08
C ASN A 196 4.88 4.62 6.80
N PHE A 197 6.00 4.57 6.08
CA PHE A 197 7.28 5.04 6.61
C PHE A 197 7.39 6.56 6.46
N GLU A 198 7.84 7.23 7.52
CA GLU A 198 7.90 8.69 7.61
C GLU A 198 8.56 9.34 6.38
N GLY A 199 7.85 10.27 5.74
CA GLY A 199 8.25 10.96 4.52
C GLY A 199 7.56 10.43 3.26
N ASN A 200 7.22 9.15 3.21
CA ASN A 200 6.62 8.54 2.01
C ASN A 200 5.16 8.98 1.80
N GLU A 201 4.50 9.49 2.84
CA GLU A 201 3.17 10.09 2.77
C GLU A 201 3.11 11.33 1.87
N PHE A 202 4.24 11.99 1.64
CA PHE A 202 4.32 13.14 0.73
C PHE A 202 5.30 12.93 -0.42
N GLY A 203 5.79 11.70 -0.63
CA GLY A 203 6.76 11.39 -1.68
C GLY A 203 8.10 12.08 -1.44
N HIS A 204 8.66 11.96 -0.23
CA HIS A 204 9.94 12.55 0.15
C HIS A 204 11.03 12.24 -0.91
N PRO A 205 11.79 13.26 -1.37
CA PRO A 205 12.83 13.08 -2.38
C PRO A 205 14.07 12.38 -1.80
N GLU A 206 15.07 12.13 -2.64
CA GLU A 206 16.36 11.56 -2.21
C GLU A 206 16.21 10.18 -1.55
N TRP A 207 17.03 9.91 -0.52
CA TRP A 207 17.10 8.66 0.23
C TRP A 207 17.59 8.93 1.65
N LEU A 208 17.48 7.93 2.51
CA LEU A 208 17.99 7.89 3.87
C LEU A 208 19.34 7.16 3.88
N ASP A 209 20.39 7.77 4.41
CA ASP A 209 21.70 7.13 4.58
C ASP A 209 22.32 7.57 5.91
N PHE A 210 22.66 6.58 6.75
CA PHE A 210 23.25 6.82 8.06
C PHE A 210 24.76 7.08 7.96
N PRO A 211 25.34 7.82 8.91
CA PRO A 211 26.79 8.01 8.99
C PRO A 211 27.53 6.67 9.04
N ARG A 212 28.42 6.45 8.07
CA ARG A 212 29.27 5.25 7.98
C ARG A 212 30.56 5.57 7.25
N GLN A 213 31.54 4.67 7.34
CA GLN A 213 32.82 4.83 6.64
C GLN A 213 32.64 5.10 5.13
N GLY A 214 31.70 4.40 4.48
CA GLY A 214 31.44 4.54 3.04
C GLY A 214 30.80 5.86 2.59
N ASN A 215 30.39 6.74 3.52
CA ASN A 215 29.92 8.10 3.22
C ASN A 215 30.63 9.17 4.06
N ASN A 216 31.84 8.86 4.55
CA ASN A 216 32.65 9.75 5.39
C ASN A 216 31.92 10.21 6.67
N ASN A 217 31.13 9.33 7.29
CA ASN A 217 30.31 9.62 8.48
C ASN A 217 29.39 10.83 8.28
N SER A 218 28.82 10.98 7.08
CA SER A 218 27.93 12.09 6.75
C SER A 218 26.55 11.90 7.39
N PHE A 219 26.04 12.97 7.99
CA PHE A 219 24.66 13.07 8.49
C PHE A 219 23.72 13.71 7.46
N TRP A 220 24.22 14.09 6.28
CA TRP A 220 23.45 14.88 5.31
C TRP A 220 22.13 14.22 4.89
N TYR A 221 22.13 12.90 4.72
CA TYR A 221 20.94 12.13 4.34
C TYR A 221 20.25 11.45 5.53
N ALA A 222 20.79 11.57 6.75
CA ALA A 222 20.20 11.05 7.98
C ALA A 222 19.17 12.04 8.57
N ARG A 223 18.21 12.48 7.75
CA ARG A 223 17.24 13.53 8.09
C ARG A 223 15.91 13.36 7.33
N ARG A 224 14.90 14.11 7.76
CA ARG A 224 13.63 14.31 7.05
C ARG A 224 13.40 15.78 6.70
N GLN A 225 12.99 16.04 5.46
CA GLN A 225 12.70 17.37 4.94
C GLN A 225 11.22 17.70 5.09
N LEU A 226 10.72 17.71 6.33
CA LEU A 226 9.28 17.89 6.60
C LEU A 226 8.75 19.25 6.12
N ASN A 227 9.63 20.25 6.06
CA ASN A 227 9.37 21.60 5.52
C ASN A 227 8.88 21.59 4.06
N LEU A 228 9.14 20.53 3.28
CA LEU A 228 8.67 20.42 1.90
C LEU A 228 7.14 20.40 1.80
N THR A 229 6.46 19.92 2.84
CA THR A 229 4.98 19.87 2.89
C THR A 229 4.36 21.22 3.25
N GLU A 230 5.12 22.08 3.94
CA GLU A 230 4.68 23.40 4.40
C GLU A 230 4.85 24.47 3.32
N ASP A 231 5.74 24.25 2.36
CA ASP A 231 5.98 25.18 1.26
C ASP A 231 4.86 25.10 0.21
N HIS A 232 4.00 26.13 0.20
CA HIS A 232 2.90 26.28 -0.75
C HIS A 232 3.34 26.40 -2.22
N LEU A 233 4.62 26.66 -2.50
CA LEU A 233 5.18 26.69 -3.85
C LEU A 233 5.66 25.32 -4.34
N LEU A 234 5.59 24.28 -3.51
CA LEU A 234 5.94 22.92 -3.86
C LEU A 234 4.73 22.00 -4.01
N ARG A 235 4.89 20.94 -4.79
CA ARG A 235 3.87 19.94 -5.12
C ARG A 235 3.74 18.85 -4.06
N TYR A 236 4.69 18.70 -3.12
CA TYR A 236 4.63 17.70 -2.04
C TYR A 236 3.39 17.85 -1.15
N LYS A 237 2.92 19.09 -0.95
CA LYS A 237 1.68 19.40 -0.21
C LYS A 237 0.46 18.64 -0.77
N PHE A 238 0.40 18.41 -2.08
CA PHE A 238 -0.71 17.71 -2.72
C PHE A 238 -0.74 16.22 -2.36
N LEU A 239 0.44 15.59 -2.29
CA LEU A 239 0.57 14.18 -1.89
C LEU A 239 0.26 14.01 -0.41
N ASN A 240 0.71 14.96 0.41
CA ASN A 240 0.42 15.01 1.85
C ASN A 240 -1.08 15.19 2.13
N GLU A 241 -1.73 16.12 1.41
CA GLU A 241 -3.16 16.37 1.54
C GLU A 241 -3.99 15.15 1.11
N PHE A 242 -3.56 14.46 0.06
CA PHE A 242 -4.16 13.20 -0.34
C PHE A 242 -4.01 12.12 0.73
N ASP A 243 -2.83 12.00 1.36
CA ASP A 243 -2.64 11.05 2.46
C ASP A 243 -3.59 11.32 3.62
N ARG A 244 -3.65 12.59 4.04
CA ARG A 244 -4.58 13.04 5.08
C ARG A 244 -6.02 12.68 4.74
N LYS A 245 -6.45 12.96 3.50
CA LYS A 245 -7.81 12.60 3.03
C LYS A 245 -8.04 11.09 3.08
N MET A 246 -7.08 10.29 2.63
CA MET A 246 -7.16 8.83 2.64
C MET A 246 -7.37 8.30 4.07
N GLN A 247 -6.57 8.75 5.03
CA GLN A 247 -6.67 8.34 6.45
C GLN A 247 -7.99 8.78 7.09
N LEU A 248 -8.37 10.05 6.94
CA LEU A 248 -9.63 10.56 7.51
C LEU A 248 -10.87 9.87 6.92
N THR A 249 -10.80 9.47 5.65
CA THR A 249 -11.89 8.75 5.01
C THR A 249 -11.93 7.29 5.49
N GLU A 250 -10.78 6.68 5.81
CA GLU A 250 -10.76 5.37 6.44
C GLU A 250 -11.37 5.42 7.83
N GLU A 251 -11.00 6.40 8.66
CA GLU A 251 -11.61 6.60 9.99
C GLU A 251 -13.15 6.73 9.90
N LYS A 252 -13.66 7.41 8.86
CA LYS A 252 -15.11 7.60 8.66
C LYS A 252 -15.82 6.30 8.23
N TYR A 253 -15.23 5.52 7.34
CA TYR A 253 -15.91 4.37 6.69
C TYR A 253 -15.44 3.00 7.19
N GLY A 254 -14.32 2.94 7.90
CA GLY A 254 -13.75 1.76 8.55
C GLY A 254 -13.50 0.58 7.62
N TRP A 255 -12.85 0.78 6.47
CA TRP A 255 -12.66 -0.33 5.53
C TRP A 255 -11.55 -1.30 5.95
N LEU A 256 -10.55 -0.90 6.73
CA LEU A 256 -9.50 -1.81 7.20
C LEU A 256 -10.03 -2.86 8.18
N GLN A 257 -11.03 -2.48 9.00
CA GLN A 257 -11.75 -3.41 9.88
C GLN A 257 -12.87 -4.20 9.20
N SER A 258 -13.17 -3.90 7.92
CA SER A 258 -14.20 -4.60 7.17
C SER A 258 -13.66 -5.89 6.53
N PRO A 259 -14.54 -6.87 6.24
CA PRO A 259 -14.16 -8.07 5.49
C PRO A 259 -13.45 -7.74 4.17
N GLN A 260 -12.74 -8.73 3.64
CA GLN A 260 -12.03 -8.61 2.38
C GLN A 260 -12.96 -8.15 1.24
N ALA A 261 -12.43 -7.31 0.36
CA ALA A 261 -13.17 -6.72 -0.74
C ALA A 261 -13.71 -7.77 -1.72
N TYR A 262 -14.84 -7.46 -2.35
CA TYR A 262 -15.32 -8.17 -3.53
C TYR A 262 -14.80 -7.47 -4.79
N ILE A 263 -13.89 -8.10 -5.54
CA ILE A 263 -13.38 -7.56 -6.81
C ILE A 263 -14.33 -7.95 -7.93
N SER A 264 -15.03 -6.96 -8.50
CA SER A 264 -15.99 -7.19 -9.59
C SER A 264 -15.31 -7.13 -10.96
N LEU A 265 -14.25 -6.34 -11.14
CA LEU A 265 -13.58 -6.19 -12.44
C LEU A 265 -12.07 -6.07 -12.29
N LYS A 266 -11.34 -6.80 -13.15
CA LYS A 266 -9.90 -6.71 -13.38
C LYS A 266 -9.66 -6.73 -14.89
N ASN A 267 -9.87 -5.58 -15.53
CA ASN A 267 -9.82 -5.47 -16.99
C ASN A 267 -8.40 -5.14 -17.45
N GLU A 268 -7.75 -6.09 -18.13
CA GLU A 268 -6.39 -5.94 -18.62
C GLU A 268 -6.25 -4.99 -19.81
N GLN A 269 -7.27 -4.91 -20.67
CA GLN A 269 -7.22 -4.05 -21.85
C GLN A 269 -7.43 -2.59 -21.45
N ASP A 270 -8.45 -2.34 -20.64
CA ASP A 270 -8.78 -0.99 -20.18
C ASP A 270 -7.91 -0.54 -19.01
N LYS A 271 -7.16 -1.47 -18.39
CA LYS A 271 -6.39 -1.25 -17.15
C LYS A 271 -7.26 -0.72 -16.02
N VAL A 272 -8.48 -1.26 -15.91
CA VAL A 272 -9.47 -0.85 -14.91
C VAL A 272 -9.64 -1.93 -13.84
N LEU A 273 -9.49 -1.53 -12.58
CA LEU A 273 -9.73 -2.37 -11.40
C LEU A 273 -10.93 -1.82 -10.62
N VAL A 274 -11.91 -2.67 -10.36
CA VAL A 274 -13.13 -2.32 -9.59
C VAL A 274 -13.34 -3.32 -8.46
N PHE A 275 -13.59 -2.81 -7.27
CA PHE A 275 -13.99 -3.61 -6.13
C PHE A 275 -14.94 -2.88 -5.18
N GLU A 276 -15.62 -3.64 -4.34
CA GLU A 276 -16.44 -3.12 -3.24
C GLU A 276 -15.85 -3.56 -1.90
N ARG A 277 -15.66 -2.61 -0.98
CA ARG A 277 -15.23 -2.87 0.41
C ARG A 277 -15.90 -1.88 1.35
N ALA A 278 -16.36 -2.35 2.51
CA ALA A 278 -17.11 -1.53 3.47
C ALA A 278 -18.33 -0.78 2.90
N GLY A 279 -19.00 -1.35 1.89
CA GLY A 279 -20.12 -0.69 1.20
C GLY A 279 -19.72 0.48 0.29
N LEU A 280 -18.42 0.73 0.12
CA LEU A 280 -17.87 1.68 -0.82
C LEU A 280 -17.59 1.00 -2.16
N LEU A 281 -17.81 1.74 -3.25
CA LEU A 281 -17.40 1.38 -4.60
C LEU A 281 -16.04 2.02 -4.90
N TRP A 282 -15.07 1.19 -5.29
CA TRP A 282 -13.72 1.61 -5.63
C TRP A 282 -13.46 1.35 -7.11
N VAL A 283 -13.01 2.37 -7.83
CA VAL A 283 -12.73 2.29 -9.26
C VAL A 283 -11.38 2.92 -9.54
N PHE A 284 -10.48 2.18 -10.17
CA PHE A 284 -9.14 2.64 -10.53
C PHE A 284 -8.97 2.51 -12.05
N ASN A 285 -8.56 3.59 -12.70
CA ASN A 285 -8.13 3.59 -14.10
C ASN A 285 -6.60 3.74 -14.15
N PHE A 286 -5.89 2.63 -14.27
CA PHE A 286 -4.43 2.57 -14.43
C PHE A 286 -3.98 2.75 -15.88
N HIS A 287 -4.91 2.97 -16.82
CA HIS A 287 -4.52 3.16 -18.22
C HIS A 287 -3.60 4.38 -18.34
N PRO A 288 -2.50 4.31 -19.11
CA PRO A 288 -1.56 5.43 -19.21
C PRO A 288 -2.09 6.62 -20.00
N THR A 289 -2.96 6.38 -21.00
CA THR A 289 -3.49 7.41 -21.91
C THR A 289 -5.01 7.53 -21.98
N ASN A 290 -5.75 6.42 -21.97
CA ASN A 290 -7.19 6.42 -22.22
C ASN A 290 -8.02 6.86 -21.01
N SER A 291 -8.98 7.72 -21.30
CA SER A 291 -10.07 8.08 -20.39
C SER A 291 -11.36 7.46 -20.90
N PHE A 292 -12.23 7.03 -20.01
CA PHE A 292 -13.46 6.34 -20.37
C PHE A 292 -14.68 7.14 -19.94
N THR A 293 -15.59 7.41 -20.88
CA THR A 293 -16.90 8.01 -20.59
C THR A 293 -17.95 6.92 -20.45
N ALA A 294 -18.88 7.11 -19.51
CA ALA A 294 -19.96 6.15 -19.23
C ALA A 294 -19.47 4.70 -19.02
N TYR A 295 -18.34 4.53 -18.32
CA TYR A 295 -17.78 3.22 -18.03
C TYR A 295 -18.66 2.48 -17.03
N ARG A 296 -19.19 1.32 -17.43
CA ARG A 296 -20.10 0.52 -16.60
C ARG A 296 -19.33 -0.27 -15.56
N VAL A 297 -19.70 -0.07 -14.30
CA VAL A 297 -19.18 -0.83 -13.16
C VAL A 297 -20.33 -1.47 -12.40
N GLY A 298 -20.14 -2.74 -12.00
CA GLY A 298 -21.11 -3.48 -11.22
C GLY A 298 -21.10 -3.02 -9.76
N VAL A 299 -22.29 -2.91 -9.16
CA VAL A 299 -22.50 -2.58 -7.75
C VAL A 299 -23.59 -3.45 -7.15
N GLU A 300 -23.42 -3.87 -5.90
CA GLU A 300 -24.37 -4.80 -5.27
C GLU A 300 -25.65 -4.11 -4.85
N GLN A 301 -25.51 -2.97 -4.18
CA GLN A 301 -26.63 -2.25 -3.60
C GLN A 301 -27.15 -1.20 -4.57
N ALA A 302 -28.42 -1.29 -4.91
CA ALA A 302 -29.10 -0.22 -5.63
C ALA A 302 -29.11 1.08 -4.80
N GLY A 303 -29.05 2.23 -5.48
CA GLY A 303 -29.15 3.54 -4.87
C GLY A 303 -28.53 4.65 -5.71
N THR A 304 -28.19 5.74 -5.04
CA THR A 304 -27.42 6.84 -5.60
C THR A 304 -26.07 6.87 -4.93
N TYR A 305 -24.98 6.97 -5.67
CA TYR A 305 -23.63 7.05 -5.15
C TYR A 305 -23.06 8.47 -5.32
N ARG A 306 -22.23 8.89 -4.37
CA ARG A 306 -21.45 10.13 -4.43
C ARG A 306 -19.97 9.82 -4.26
N ILE A 307 -19.11 10.61 -4.91
CA ILE A 307 -17.67 10.55 -4.73
C ILE A 307 -17.32 11.00 -3.31
N VAL A 308 -16.45 10.23 -2.63
CA VAL A 308 -15.87 10.58 -1.32
C VAL A 308 -14.36 10.81 -1.40
N ILE A 309 -13.70 10.17 -2.37
CA ILE A 309 -12.32 10.44 -2.79
C ILE A 309 -12.29 10.48 -4.31
N ASP A 310 -11.78 11.58 -4.87
CA ASP A 310 -11.33 11.65 -6.26
C ASP A 310 -9.85 12.02 -6.26
N THR A 311 -8.99 11.13 -6.74
CA THR A 311 -7.56 11.45 -6.84
C THR A 311 -7.26 12.59 -7.82
N ASP A 312 -8.20 12.91 -8.72
CA ASP A 312 -8.09 13.98 -9.70
C ASP A 312 -8.51 15.36 -9.16
N ASP A 313 -8.92 15.46 -7.90
CA ASP A 313 -9.20 16.76 -7.28
C ASP A 313 -7.94 17.65 -7.28
N SER A 314 -8.10 18.95 -7.54
CA SER A 314 -7.01 19.94 -7.55
C SER A 314 -6.35 20.11 -6.17
N GLU A 315 -7.07 19.81 -5.09
CA GLU A 315 -6.53 19.73 -3.73
C GLU A 315 -5.43 18.66 -3.60
N PHE A 316 -5.44 17.66 -4.48
CA PHE A 316 -4.43 16.62 -4.58
C PHE A 316 -3.54 16.78 -5.83
N GLY A 317 -3.56 17.95 -6.47
CA GLY A 317 -2.78 18.26 -7.66
C GLY A 317 -3.27 17.54 -8.93
N GLY A 318 -4.54 17.15 -8.98
CA GLY A 318 -5.20 16.67 -10.20
C GLY A 318 -5.85 17.79 -11.02
N PHE A 319 -6.68 17.41 -11.99
CA PHE A 319 -7.24 18.31 -13.00
C PHE A 319 -8.72 18.70 -12.81
N ASP A 320 -9.36 18.29 -11.71
CA ASP A 320 -10.78 18.52 -11.41
C ASP A 320 -11.73 18.11 -12.56
N ARG A 321 -11.46 16.97 -13.22
CA ARG A 321 -12.25 16.55 -14.39
C ARG A 321 -13.61 15.95 -14.01
N ASN A 322 -13.80 15.51 -12.77
CA ASN A 322 -15.11 15.11 -12.26
C ASN A 322 -15.74 16.24 -11.45
N ALA A 323 -17.02 16.54 -11.71
CA ALA A 323 -17.74 17.52 -10.92
C ALA A 323 -18.11 16.95 -9.53
N LYS A 324 -17.70 17.62 -8.44
CA LYS A 324 -17.96 17.20 -7.04
C LYS A 324 -19.46 16.99 -6.72
N GLY A 325 -20.35 17.68 -7.43
CA GLY A 325 -21.80 17.55 -7.29
C GLY A 325 -22.43 16.33 -7.97
N THR A 326 -21.66 15.55 -8.73
CA THR A 326 -22.17 14.43 -9.52
C THR A 326 -22.79 13.36 -8.62
N ARG A 327 -23.87 12.76 -9.11
CA ARG A 327 -24.58 11.66 -8.47
C ARG A 327 -24.70 10.52 -9.46
N PHE A 328 -24.26 9.33 -9.06
CA PHE A 328 -24.30 8.14 -9.91
C PHE A 328 -25.50 7.30 -9.53
N PHE A 329 -26.43 7.09 -10.47
CA PHE A 329 -27.64 6.32 -10.24
C PHE A 329 -27.44 4.89 -10.73
N THR A 330 -27.82 3.92 -9.89
CA THR A 330 -27.74 2.52 -10.27
C THR A 330 -28.90 2.10 -11.17
N THR A 331 -28.63 1.26 -12.15
CA THR A 331 -29.61 0.57 -12.97
C THR A 331 -29.70 -0.90 -12.54
N ASP A 332 -30.93 -1.40 -12.40
CA ASP A 332 -31.24 -2.79 -12.02
C ASP A 332 -31.00 -3.74 -13.21
N LEU A 333 -29.73 -4.08 -13.43
CA LEU A 333 -29.27 -5.03 -14.42
C LEU A 333 -27.93 -5.61 -13.95
N GLU A 334 -27.81 -6.93 -14.07
CA GLU A 334 -26.59 -7.63 -13.67
C GLU A 334 -25.38 -7.20 -14.52
N TRP A 335 -24.27 -6.88 -13.86
CA TRP A 335 -23.02 -6.54 -14.52
C TRP A 335 -21.83 -7.01 -13.68
N ASN A 336 -20.88 -7.72 -14.29
CA ASN A 336 -19.67 -8.23 -13.64
C ASN A 336 -19.95 -8.99 -12.31
N GLY A 337 -21.02 -9.79 -12.28
CA GLY A 337 -21.42 -10.59 -11.11
C GLY A 337 -22.00 -9.78 -9.95
N ARG A 338 -22.46 -8.55 -10.20
CA ARG A 338 -23.20 -7.70 -9.25
C ARG A 338 -24.61 -7.46 -9.74
N LYS A 339 -25.56 -7.28 -8.83
CA LYS A 339 -27.00 -7.15 -9.16
C LYS A 339 -27.36 -5.90 -9.97
N ASN A 340 -26.59 -4.82 -9.81
CA ASN A 340 -26.83 -3.54 -10.46
C ASN A 340 -25.56 -3.05 -11.16
N TYR A 341 -25.69 -2.03 -12.00
CA TYR A 341 -24.54 -1.27 -12.49
C TYR A 341 -24.75 0.23 -12.38
N THR A 342 -23.64 0.97 -12.40
CA THR A 342 -23.64 2.42 -12.59
C THR A 342 -22.59 2.80 -13.61
N GLU A 343 -22.73 3.99 -14.20
CA GLU A 343 -21.80 4.53 -15.19
C GLU A 343 -21.00 5.69 -14.60
N LEU A 344 -19.68 5.69 -14.82
CA LEU A 344 -18.78 6.75 -14.35
C LEU A 344 -17.96 7.32 -15.52
N TYR A 345 -17.52 8.55 -15.35
CA TYR A 345 -16.41 9.08 -16.13
C TYR A 345 -15.10 8.76 -15.39
N LEU A 346 -14.17 8.08 -16.08
CA LEU A 346 -12.90 7.62 -15.53
C LEU A 346 -11.76 8.27 -16.31
N PRO A 347 -11.23 9.41 -15.86
CA PRO A 347 -10.03 9.99 -16.47
C PRO A 347 -8.82 9.05 -16.36
N THR A 348 -7.89 9.16 -17.29
CA THR A 348 -6.62 8.42 -17.27
C THR A 348 -5.85 8.65 -15.98
N ARG A 349 -5.27 7.59 -15.40
CA ARG A 349 -4.51 7.60 -14.13
C ARG A 349 -5.26 8.25 -12.97
N THR A 350 -6.50 7.82 -12.74
CA THR A 350 -7.30 8.29 -11.60
C THR A 350 -7.93 7.13 -10.83
N ALA A 351 -8.29 7.40 -9.59
CA ALA A 351 -9.10 6.54 -8.76
C ALA A 351 -10.25 7.31 -8.12
N LEU A 352 -11.41 6.67 -8.10
CA LEU A 352 -12.63 7.16 -7.46
C LEU A 352 -13.04 6.18 -6.36
N VAL A 353 -13.35 6.71 -5.19
CA VAL A 353 -14.04 5.99 -4.12
C VAL A 353 -15.39 6.65 -3.93
N SER A 354 -16.46 5.87 -3.99
CA SER A 354 -17.82 6.37 -3.89
C SER A 354 -18.59 5.67 -2.78
N SER A 355 -19.36 6.43 -2.01
CA SER A 355 -20.28 5.91 -1.01
C SER A 355 -21.72 6.06 -1.48
N LYS A 356 -22.59 5.16 -1.01
CA LYS A 356 -24.03 5.29 -1.21
C LYS A 356 -24.53 6.54 -0.48
N PHE A 357 -25.13 7.45 -1.22
CA PHE A 357 -25.72 8.68 -0.72
C PHE A 357 -26.87 8.36 0.24
N SER A 358 -26.74 8.87 1.47
CA SER A 358 -27.83 8.93 2.44
C SER A 358 -28.17 10.40 2.68
N PRO A 359 -29.45 10.82 2.58
CA PRO A 359 -29.86 12.20 2.85
C PRO A 359 -29.63 12.62 4.31
N PHE A 360 -29.28 11.67 5.20
CA PHE A 360 -29.01 11.90 6.62
C PHE A 360 -27.51 11.91 6.97
N ASP A 361 -26.60 11.74 6.01
CA ASP A 361 -25.14 11.80 6.22
C ASP A 361 -24.64 13.24 5.92
N PRO A 362 -24.21 14.02 6.93
CA PRO A 362 -24.00 15.46 6.80
C PRO A 362 -22.74 15.91 6.01
N GLY A 363 -22.02 15.00 5.34
CA GLY A 363 -20.82 15.35 4.58
C GLY A 363 -19.69 14.40 4.86
#